data_AF-A0A7K5Z4Z6-F1
#
_entry.id   AF-A0A7K5Z4Z6-F1
#
_cell.length_a   1.000
_cell.length_b   1.000
_cell.length_c   1.000
_cell.angle_alpha   90.00
_cell.angle_beta   90.00
_cell.angle_gamma   90.00
#
_symmetry.space_group_name_H-M   'P 1'
#
loop_
_entity.id
_entity.type
_entity.pdbx_description
1 polymer ?
#
loop_
_entity_poly.entity_id
_entity_poly.type
_entity_poly.pdbx_seq_one_letter_code
_entity_poly.pdbx_strand_id
1 'polypeptide(L)'
;QPWGFPAREFLRKKLIGKEVCFTVEYKTPQGREYGMVYLGKDTSGENIAESLVAEGLASRREGIRANNPEQSRLAELEEQAKSAKKGMWSEGTGSHTIRDLKYTIENPRHFVDSMHQKPVNAIIEHVRDGSVVRALLLPDYYLVTVMLSGIKCPTFKREADATEVPEPFAAEAKFFTESRLLQRDVQIVLESCHNQNILGTILHPASGAGHRGGGNGNITELLLKEGFARCVDWSIAVYTRGADKLRAAERFAKERKLRIWRDYVAPTANLDQKDKQFVAKVMQVLNADAIVVKLNSGDHKTIHLSSIRPPRLEGDSTQVTVGTRWGCVGSPPGRTDPLSVCLPQVNVTVDYIRPASTPPSPAFFSCSNIAEALVSKGLATVIRYRQDDDQRSSHYDELLAAEARAIKNGKGLHSKKEVPIHRVADISGDTQKAKQFLPFLQRAGRSEAVVEYVFSGSRLKLFMPKETCLITFLLAGIECPRGARNLPGLVQEGEPFSEEATTFTKELVLQREV
;
A
#
# COMPACT_ATOMS: atom_id res chain seq x y z
N GLN A 1 32.24 -4.32 30.33
CA GLN A 1 33.06 -3.80 31.45
C GLN A 1 32.27 -2.73 32.17
N PRO A 2 32.41 -2.58 33.51
CA PRO A 2 31.87 -1.45 34.25
C PRO A 2 32.23 -0.12 33.59
N TRP A 3 31.33 0.85 33.64
CA TRP A 3 31.48 2.21 33.09
C TRP A 3 31.67 2.32 31.57
N GLY A 4 31.81 1.22 30.83
CA GLY A 4 31.98 1.24 29.38
C GLY A 4 30.77 1.80 28.61
N PHE A 5 29.54 1.47 29.02
CA PHE A 5 28.34 2.05 28.39
C PHE A 5 28.12 3.52 28.78
N PRO A 6 28.23 3.92 30.07
CA PRO A 6 28.22 5.33 30.45
C PRO A 6 29.26 6.19 29.70
N ALA A 7 30.49 5.70 29.53
CA ALA A 7 31.53 6.39 28.77
C ALA A 7 31.11 6.60 27.30
N ARG A 8 30.56 5.55 26.67
CA ARG A 8 30.02 5.64 25.31
C ARG A 8 28.88 6.66 25.22
N GLU A 9 27.92 6.62 26.15
CA GLU A 9 26.77 7.52 26.14
C GLU A 9 27.16 8.98 26.41
N PHE A 10 28.19 9.21 27.24
CA PHE A 10 28.75 10.54 27.48
C PHE A 10 29.31 11.14 26.18
N LEU A 11 30.14 10.39 25.46
CA LEU A 11 30.66 10.81 24.16
C LEU A 11 29.54 11.00 23.15
N ARG A 12 28.61 10.04 23.06
CA ARG A 12 27.49 10.08 22.12
C ARG A 12 26.66 11.36 22.30
N LYS A 13 26.30 11.71 23.53
CA LYS A 13 25.51 12.92 23.83
C LYS A 13 26.26 14.21 23.53
N LYS A 14 27.59 14.23 23.63
CA LYS A 14 28.43 15.42 23.36
C LYS A 14 28.79 15.59 21.88
N LEU A 15 29.12 14.49 21.20
CA LEU A 15 29.81 14.53 19.89
C LEU A 15 28.88 14.32 18.69
N ILE A 16 27.77 13.61 18.86
CA ILE A 16 26.96 13.22 17.71
C ILE A 16 26.30 14.44 17.06
N GLY A 17 26.55 14.59 15.76
CA GLY A 17 26.07 15.74 14.97
C GLY A 17 26.86 17.03 15.19
N LYS A 18 28.02 16.98 15.87
CA LYS A 18 28.92 18.12 16.06
C LYS A 18 30.13 18.02 15.14
N GLU A 19 30.61 19.18 14.70
CA GLU A 19 31.92 19.32 14.05
C GLU A 19 33.01 19.25 15.12
N VAL A 20 34.09 18.52 14.84
CA VAL A 20 35.23 18.34 15.76
C VAL A 20 36.55 18.59 15.02
N CYS A 21 37.53 19.07 15.76
CA CYS A 21 38.92 19.15 15.33
C CYS A 21 39.70 18.00 15.95
N PHE A 22 40.69 17.43 15.26
CA PHE A 22 41.52 16.37 15.82
C PHE A 22 42.96 16.44 15.31
N THR A 23 43.89 15.94 16.12
CA THR A 23 45.32 15.84 15.81
C THR A 23 45.77 14.40 15.96
N VAL A 24 46.44 13.83 14.95
CA VAL A 24 46.99 12.47 15.01
C VAL A 24 48.41 12.54 15.59
N GLU A 25 48.64 11.85 16.70
CA GLU A 25 49.94 11.79 17.37
C GLU A 25 50.81 10.66 16.81
N TYR A 26 50.26 9.46 16.70
CA TYR A 26 51.00 8.31 16.19
C TYR A 26 50.09 7.29 15.52
N LYS A 27 50.68 6.53 14.60
CA LYS A 27 50.02 5.44 13.87
C LYS A 27 50.72 4.13 14.18
N THR A 28 49.95 3.12 14.51
CA THR A 28 50.45 1.76 14.73
C THR A 28 50.78 1.08 13.39
N PRO A 29 51.67 0.07 13.37
CA PRO A 29 51.96 -0.71 12.15
C PRO A 29 50.71 -1.39 11.55
N GLN A 30 49.69 -1.64 12.38
CA GLN A 30 48.40 -2.21 11.99
C GLN A 30 47.44 -1.18 11.39
N GLY A 31 47.87 0.08 11.23
CA GLY A 31 47.09 1.14 10.62
C GLY A 31 46.16 1.90 11.58
N ARG A 32 46.12 1.58 12.88
CA ARG A 32 45.33 2.36 13.86
C ARG A 32 46.01 3.67 14.19
N GLU A 33 45.24 4.75 14.15
CA GLU A 33 45.67 6.12 14.46
C GLU A 33 45.20 6.53 15.86
N TYR A 34 46.10 7.15 16.62
CA TYR A 34 45.84 7.67 17.96
C TYR A 34 46.09 9.17 17.98
N GLY A 35 45.30 9.90 18.75
CA GLY A 35 45.32 11.35 18.73
C GLY A 35 44.37 11.99 19.74
N MET A 36 44.28 13.32 19.72
CA MET A 36 43.35 14.11 20.51
C MET A 36 42.19 14.58 19.66
N VAL A 37 41.02 14.71 20.30
CA VAL A 37 39.79 15.23 19.69
C VAL A 37 39.32 16.42 20.51
N TYR A 38 39.00 17.51 19.82
CA TYR A 38 38.55 18.78 20.38
C TYR A 38 37.18 19.13 19.84
N LEU A 39 36.28 19.56 20.71
CA LEU A 39 34.96 20.04 20.32
C LEU A 39 35.05 21.49 19.84
N GLY A 40 34.93 21.71 18.53
CA GLY A 40 35.12 23.01 17.91
C GLY A 40 35.77 22.91 16.53
N LYS A 41 36.20 24.05 16.01
CA LYS A 41 36.87 24.14 14.69
C LYS A 41 38.39 24.08 14.79
N ASP A 42 38.92 24.30 15.99
CA ASP A 42 40.34 24.40 16.30
C ASP A 42 40.66 23.64 17.60
N THR A 43 41.95 23.58 17.93
CA THR A 43 42.46 22.87 19.11
C THR A 43 42.29 23.64 20.42
N SER A 44 41.63 24.80 20.41
CA SER A 44 41.31 25.56 21.63
C SER A 44 40.01 25.09 22.30
N GLY A 45 39.24 24.24 21.60
CA GLY A 45 37.99 23.68 22.08
C GLY A 45 38.14 22.67 23.22
N GLU A 46 37.02 22.17 23.73
CA GLU A 46 36.99 21.18 24.80
C GLU A 46 37.69 19.88 24.36
N ASN A 47 38.76 19.49 25.06
CA ASN A 47 39.45 18.22 24.85
C ASN A 47 38.62 17.05 25.39
N ILE A 48 38.24 16.13 24.50
CA ILE A 48 37.34 15.03 24.83
C ILE A 48 37.99 14.00 25.76
N ALA A 49 39.32 13.81 25.67
CA ALA A 49 40.03 12.92 26.57
C ALA A 49 40.03 13.45 28.00
N GLU A 50 40.25 14.76 28.16
CA GLU A 50 40.18 15.44 29.45
C GLU A 50 38.79 15.31 30.07
N SER A 51 37.72 15.54 29.29
CA SER A 51 36.34 15.44 29.80
C SER A 51 35.95 14.03 30.24
N LEU A 52 36.45 12.98 29.57
CA LEU A 52 36.22 11.60 30.00
C LEU A 52 36.91 11.30 31.33
N VAL A 53 38.16 11.74 31.49
CA VAL A 53 38.94 11.52 32.72
C VAL A 53 38.35 12.30 33.88
N ALA A 54 37.95 13.55 33.66
CA ALA A 54 37.34 14.43 34.66
C ALA A 54 36.02 13.87 35.22
N GLU A 55 35.25 13.10 34.43
CA GLU A 55 34.02 12.43 34.88
C GLU A 55 34.27 10.99 35.38
N GLY A 56 35.52 10.54 35.46
CA GLY A 56 35.87 9.18 35.90
C GLY A 56 35.37 8.10 34.93
N LEU A 57 35.27 8.40 33.64
CA LEU A 57 34.82 7.48 32.60
C LEU A 57 35.98 6.86 31.81
N ALA A 58 37.18 7.40 31.97
CA ALA A 58 38.43 6.85 31.47
C ALA A 58 39.55 7.07 32.50
N SER A 59 40.58 6.23 32.45
CA SER A 59 41.81 6.38 33.23
C SER A 59 42.99 6.62 32.31
N ARG A 60 44.05 7.22 32.85
CA ARG A 60 45.29 7.40 32.09
C ARG A 60 45.96 6.03 31.88
N ARG A 61 46.63 5.84 30.73
CA ARG A 61 47.44 4.64 30.50
C ARG A 61 48.67 4.63 31.41
N GLU A 62 48.96 3.50 32.02
CA GLU A 62 50.15 3.29 32.84
C GLU A 62 51.43 3.26 31.99
N GLY A 63 52.54 3.73 32.56
CA GLY A 63 53.86 3.67 31.94
C GLY A 63 54.23 4.83 31.00
N ILE A 64 53.35 5.83 30.81
CA ILE A 64 53.72 7.05 30.09
C ILE A 64 54.23 8.11 31.07
N ARG A 65 55.44 8.63 30.81
CA ARG A 65 56.08 9.61 31.70
C ARG A 65 55.31 10.93 31.64
N ALA A 66 55.10 11.57 32.80
CA ALA A 66 54.49 12.89 32.91
C ALA A 66 55.47 14.02 32.51
N ASN A 67 56.08 13.90 31.34
CA ASN A 67 57.01 14.89 30.78
C ASN A 67 56.35 15.80 29.73
N ASN A 68 55.07 15.57 29.42
CA ASN A 68 54.26 16.39 28.51
C ASN A 68 53.19 17.15 29.31
N PRO A 69 53.02 18.48 29.15
CA PRO A 69 51.97 19.27 29.79
C PRO A 69 50.57 18.66 29.73
N GLU A 70 50.19 18.05 28.60
CA GLU A 70 48.91 17.37 28.40
C GLU A 70 48.72 16.19 29.37
N GLN A 71 49.78 15.43 29.64
CA GLN A 71 49.71 14.29 30.56
C GLN A 71 49.68 14.71 32.03
N SER A 72 50.30 15.85 32.36
CA SER A 72 50.16 16.46 33.68
C SER A 72 48.72 16.92 33.88
N ARG A 73 48.10 17.52 32.87
CA ARG A 73 46.70 17.95 32.93
C ARG A 73 45.74 16.78 33.13
N LEU A 74 45.92 15.69 32.40
CA LEU A 74 45.14 14.46 32.61
C LEU A 74 45.32 13.86 34.01
N ALA A 75 46.53 13.97 34.60
CA ALA A 75 46.79 13.50 35.96
C ALA A 75 45.99 14.31 37.00
N GLU A 76 45.96 15.64 36.84
CA GLU A 76 45.18 16.53 37.71
C GLU A 76 43.69 16.21 37.65
N LEU A 77 43.15 16.02 36.45
CA LEU A 77 41.74 15.69 36.25
C LEU A 77 41.38 14.31 36.81
N GLU A 78 42.30 13.34 36.69
CA GLU A 78 42.12 12.01 37.26
C GLU A 78 42.05 12.06 38.80
N GLU A 79 42.91 12.86 39.44
CA GLU A 79 42.89 13.04 40.90
C GLU A 79 41.64 13.81 41.37
N GLN A 80 41.17 14.77 40.58
CA GLN A 80 39.89 15.44 40.83
C GLN A 80 38.71 14.45 40.72
N ALA A 81 38.71 13.56 39.73
CA ALA A 81 37.66 12.56 39.59
C ALA A 81 37.68 11.53 40.73
N LYS A 82 38.88 11.15 41.20
CA LYS A 82 39.08 10.26 42.36
C LYS A 82 38.57 10.88 43.66
N SER A 83 39.00 12.10 43.96
CA SER A 83 38.58 12.84 45.16
C SER A 83 37.07 13.10 45.17
N ALA A 84 36.48 13.38 44.00
CA ALA A 84 35.04 13.52 43.83
C ALA A 84 34.27 12.19 43.74
N LYS A 85 34.94 11.04 43.82
CA LYS A 85 34.37 9.68 43.72
C LYS A 85 33.46 9.50 42.50
N LYS A 86 33.87 10.03 41.35
CA LYS A 86 33.09 10.00 40.10
C LYS A 86 33.35 8.72 39.30
N GLY A 87 32.31 8.22 38.63
CA GLY A 87 32.43 7.13 37.66
C GLY A 87 33.10 5.89 38.24
N MET A 88 34.17 5.43 37.60
CA MET A 88 34.94 4.27 38.07
C MET A 88 35.62 4.44 39.42
N TRP A 89 35.71 5.67 39.93
CA TRP A 89 36.26 5.98 41.26
C TRP A 89 35.19 6.04 42.35
N SER A 90 33.92 5.81 42.01
CA SER A 90 32.84 5.67 43.00
C SER A 90 32.98 4.37 43.80
N GLU A 91 32.29 4.31 44.93
CA GLU A 91 32.28 3.11 45.78
C GLU A 91 31.51 1.95 45.11
N GLY A 92 32.09 0.75 45.17
CA GLY A 92 31.50 -0.48 44.64
C GLY A 92 32.12 -0.94 43.31
N THR A 93 31.59 -2.04 42.76
CA THR A 93 32.15 -2.68 41.55
C THR A 93 31.67 -2.06 40.23
N GLY A 94 30.73 -1.11 40.29
CA GLY A 94 30.09 -0.54 39.11
C GLY A 94 29.25 -1.53 38.31
N SER A 95 28.89 -2.69 38.88
CA SER A 95 28.13 -3.75 38.18
C SER A 95 26.78 -3.27 37.62
N HIS A 96 26.12 -2.32 38.29
CA HIS A 96 24.86 -1.71 37.85
C HIS A 96 24.97 -0.95 36.53
N THR A 97 26.19 -0.61 36.09
CA THR A 97 26.43 0.05 34.78
C THR A 97 26.56 -0.95 33.63
N ILE A 98 26.65 -2.25 33.94
CA ILE A 98 26.71 -3.32 32.96
C ILE A 98 25.29 -3.61 32.51
N ARG A 99 25.03 -3.35 31.22
CA ARG A 99 23.75 -3.66 30.60
C ARG A 99 23.55 -5.17 30.48
N ASP A 100 22.38 -5.64 30.89
CA ASP A 100 21.88 -6.95 30.49
C ASP A 100 21.35 -6.84 29.05
N LEU A 101 22.23 -7.09 28.07
CA LEU A 101 21.88 -6.96 26.65
C LEU A 101 21.07 -8.15 26.16
N LYS A 102 19.83 -7.87 25.75
CA LYS A 102 18.91 -8.88 25.24
C LYS A 102 18.86 -8.83 23.72
N TYR A 103 19.52 -9.79 23.07
CA TYR A 103 19.61 -9.87 21.60
C TYR A 103 18.42 -10.59 20.96
N THR A 104 17.59 -11.25 21.75
CA THR A 104 16.46 -12.04 21.29
C THR A 104 15.27 -11.78 22.19
N ILE A 105 14.09 -11.61 21.57
CA ILE A 105 12.82 -11.50 22.28
C ILE A 105 12.14 -12.86 22.17
N GLU A 106 11.77 -13.46 23.30
CA GLU A 106 11.12 -14.78 23.34
C GLU A 106 9.79 -14.79 22.58
N ASN A 107 8.93 -13.79 22.85
CA ASN A 107 7.65 -13.63 22.16
C ASN A 107 7.51 -12.21 21.58
N PRO A 108 8.01 -11.98 20.35
CA PRO A 108 7.99 -10.66 19.71
C PRO A 108 6.59 -10.07 19.58
N ARG A 109 5.56 -10.90 19.34
CA ARG A 109 4.16 -10.44 19.22
C ARG A 109 3.68 -9.88 20.55
N HIS A 110 3.79 -10.67 21.62
CA HIS A 110 3.39 -10.23 22.96
C HIS A 110 4.17 -8.99 23.42
N PHE A 111 5.47 -8.92 23.10
CA PHE A 111 6.30 -7.76 23.41
C PHE A 111 5.85 -6.47 22.70
N VAL A 112 5.47 -6.55 21.42
CA VAL A 112 4.96 -5.39 20.70
C VAL A 112 3.57 -4.99 21.21
N ASP A 113 2.70 -5.97 21.44
CA ASP A 113 1.33 -5.73 21.92
C ASP A 113 1.31 -5.08 23.32
N SER A 114 2.22 -5.49 24.21
CA SER A 114 2.32 -4.95 25.58
C SER A 114 2.79 -3.48 25.62
N MET A 115 3.45 -3.01 24.55
CA MET A 115 3.87 -1.62 24.43
C MET A 115 2.73 -0.69 23.97
N HIS A 116 1.58 -1.24 23.56
CA HIS A 116 0.35 -0.52 23.20
C HIS A 116 0.57 0.64 22.21
N GLN A 117 1.47 0.43 21.23
CA GLN A 117 1.90 1.46 20.26
C GLN A 117 2.33 2.79 20.90
N LYS A 118 2.80 2.77 22.15
CA LYS A 118 3.38 3.96 22.79
C LYS A 118 4.81 4.17 22.30
N PRO A 119 5.27 5.42 22.12
CA PRO A 119 6.66 5.68 21.74
C PRO A 119 7.63 5.17 22.81
N VAL A 120 8.55 4.29 22.42
CA VAL A 120 9.61 3.72 23.26
C VAL A 120 10.91 4.46 23.01
N ASN A 121 11.58 4.93 24.05
CA ASN A 121 12.88 5.58 23.91
C ASN A 121 13.91 4.54 23.43
N ALA A 122 14.69 4.89 22.41
CA ALA A 122 15.67 4.00 21.83
C ALA A 122 16.88 4.76 21.27
N ILE A 123 17.98 4.03 21.06
CA ILE A 123 19.19 4.53 20.43
C ILE A 123 19.42 3.72 19.16
N ILE A 124 19.61 4.39 18.02
CA ILE A 124 19.94 3.70 16.77
C ILE A 124 21.42 3.32 16.79
N GLU A 125 21.72 2.02 16.87
CA GLU A 125 23.10 1.51 16.97
C GLU A 125 23.73 1.30 15.59
N HIS A 126 22.92 0.91 14.60
CA HIS A 126 23.41 0.58 13.26
C HIS A 126 22.32 0.79 12.21
N VAL A 127 22.70 1.16 10.99
CA VAL A 127 21.79 1.26 9.85
C VAL A 127 22.23 0.23 8.81
N ARG A 128 21.37 -0.75 8.52
CA ARG A 128 21.67 -1.79 7.53
C ARG A 128 21.45 -1.24 6.11
N ASP A 129 20.29 -0.62 5.90
CA ASP A 129 19.90 0.12 4.71
C ASP A 129 19.00 1.29 5.12
N GLY A 130 18.52 2.09 4.16
CA GLY A 130 17.71 3.28 4.46
C GLY A 130 16.41 3.01 5.25
N SER A 131 15.88 1.78 5.22
CA SER A 131 14.62 1.42 5.89
C SER A 131 14.77 0.38 7.00
N VAL A 132 15.98 -0.13 7.23
CA VAL A 132 16.25 -1.18 8.23
C VAL A 132 17.38 -0.75 9.16
N VAL A 133 17.07 -0.64 10.44
CA VAL A 133 18.01 -0.21 11.48
C VAL A 133 18.08 -1.22 12.61
N ARG A 134 19.16 -1.17 13.39
CA ARG A 134 19.25 -1.81 14.70
C ARG A 134 19.08 -0.76 15.78
N ALA A 135 18.14 -0.99 16.68
CA ALA A 135 17.82 -0.09 17.77
C ALA A 135 18.02 -0.78 19.12
N LEU A 136 18.62 -0.06 20.07
CA LEU A 136 18.67 -0.42 21.47
C LEU A 136 17.47 0.21 22.17
N LEU A 137 16.46 -0.60 22.52
CA LEU A 137 15.26 -0.15 23.23
C LEU A 137 15.58 0.03 24.73
N LEU A 138 15.09 1.13 25.30
CA LEU A 138 15.23 1.48 26.71
C LEU A 138 13.89 1.26 27.44
N PRO A 139 13.90 0.94 28.75
CA PRO A 139 15.08 0.85 29.63
C PRO A 139 15.79 -0.51 29.64
N ASP A 140 15.16 -1.57 29.14
CA ASP A 140 15.60 -2.96 29.35
C ASP A 140 16.71 -3.46 28.41
N TYR A 141 17.29 -2.57 27.59
CA TYR A 141 18.41 -2.85 26.69
C TYR A 141 18.19 -4.00 25.70
N TYR A 142 16.99 -4.07 25.11
CA TYR A 142 16.71 -4.96 23.98
C TYR A 142 17.35 -4.44 22.70
N LEU A 143 18.17 -5.26 22.06
CA LEU A 143 18.83 -4.90 20.82
C LEU A 143 18.13 -5.56 19.63
N VAL A 144 17.22 -4.82 19.01
CA VAL A 144 16.27 -5.33 18.02
C VAL A 144 16.57 -4.80 16.62
N THR A 145 16.05 -5.48 15.61
CA THR A 145 16.03 -4.96 14.23
C THR A 145 14.67 -4.32 13.97
N VAL A 146 14.67 -3.04 13.60
CA VAL A 146 13.47 -2.28 13.26
C VAL A 146 13.46 -2.01 11.76
N MET A 147 12.36 -2.41 11.11
CA MET A 147 12.09 -2.09 9.71
C MET A 147 11.00 -1.02 9.67
N LEU A 148 11.21 0.03 8.88
CA LEU A 148 10.25 1.11 8.75
C LEU A 148 8.94 0.60 8.12
N SER A 149 7.86 0.72 8.88
CA SER A 149 6.51 0.36 8.47
C SER A 149 6.04 1.15 7.25
N GLY A 150 5.38 0.47 6.31
CA GLY A 150 4.76 1.09 5.14
C GLY A 150 5.70 1.46 4.00
N ILE A 151 7.02 1.30 4.15
CA ILE A 151 7.99 1.66 3.10
C ILE A 151 9.06 0.59 2.90
N LYS A 152 9.79 0.68 1.80
CA LYS A 152 11.01 -0.09 1.54
C LYS A 152 12.02 0.76 0.76
N CYS A 153 13.25 0.80 1.25
CA CYS A 153 14.39 1.33 0.52
C CYS A 153 15.03 0.26 -0.38
N PRO A 154 15.80 0.69 -1.40
CA PRO A 154 16.73 -0.20 -2.10
C PRO A 154 17.70 -0.84 -1.11
N THR A 155 18.03 -2.12 -1.35
CA THR A 155 18.78 -2.97 -0.43
C THR A 155 20.10 -3.44 -1.01
N PHE A 156 20.96 -4.02 -0.16
CA PHE A 156 22.20 -4.66 -0.58
C PHE A 156 21.91 -6.16 -0.78
N LYS A 157 22.03 -6.64 -2.02
CA LYS A 157 21.87 -8.07 -2.33
C LYS A 157 23.16 -8.80 -1.99
N ARG A 158 23.05 -9.96 -1.37
CA ARG A 158 24.19 -10.86 -1.13
C ARG A 158 24.21 -11.92 -2.21
N GLU A 159 25.29 -11.97 -2.96
CA GLU A 159 25.55 -13.07 -3.91
C GLU A 159 26.13 -14.29 -3.18
N ALA A 160 26.20 -15.43 -3.88
CA ALA A 160 26.70 -16.69 -3.32
C ALA A 160 28.13 -16.58 -2.76
N ASP A 161 28.94 -15.67 -3.30
CA ASP A 161 30.33 -15.43 -2.90
C ASP A 161 30.47 -14.41 -1.75
N ALA A 162 29.37 -14.10 -1.06
CA ALA A 162 29.29 -13.17 0.07
C ALA A 162 29.65 -11.69 -0.25
N THR A 163 29.80 -11.34 -1.52
CA THR A 163 29.89 -9.95 -1.99
C THR A 163 28.52 -9.26 -1.90
N GLU A 164 28.48 -8.09 -1.26
CA GLU A 164 27.28 -7.26 -1.14
C GLU A 164 27.19 -6.29 -2.33
N VAL A 165 26.23 -6.51 -3.23
CA VAL A 165 25.97 -5.65 -4.39
C VAL A 165 24.83 -4.68 -4.07
N PRO A 166 25.05 -3.36 -4.04
CA PRO A 166 23.99 -2.38 -3.77
C PRO A 166 23.02 -2.28 -4.95
N GLU A 167 21.72 -2.30 -4.65
CA GLU A 167 20.70 -1.83 -5.61
C GLU A 167 20.90 -0.32 -5.90
N PRO A 168 20.41 0.19 -7.05
CA PRO A 168 20.45 1.62 -7.34
C PRO A 168 19.86 2.45 -6.19
N PHE A 169 20.60 3.48 -5.76
CA PHE A 169 20.26 4.36 -4.63
C PHE A 169 20.30 3.71 -3.22
N ALA A 170 20.77 2.47 -3.06
CA ALA A 170 20.84 1.81 -1.75
C ALA A 170 21.85 2.47 -0.79
N ALA A 171 23.04 2.80 -1.30
CA ALA A 171 24.09 3.44 -0.50
C ALA A 171 23.68 4.87 -0.08
N GLU A 172 23.06 5.62 -0.97
CA GLU A 172 22.57 6.97 -0.74
C GLU A 172 21.39 6.98 0.24
N ALA A 173 20.46 6.02 0.14
CA ALA A 173 19.36 5.86 1.09
C ALA A 173 19.87 5.48 2.49
N LYS A 174 20.88 4.61 2.56
CA LYS A 174 21.56 4.25 3.81
C LYS A 174 22.22 5.49 4.43
N PHE A 175 23.03 6.22 3.66
CA PHE A 175 23.70 7.44 4.13
C PHE A 175 22.70 8.52 4.58
N PHE A 176 21.58 8.67 3.88
CA PHE A 176 20.51 9.61 4.25
C PHE A 176 19.97 9.34 5.66
N THR A 177 19.82 8.06 6.01
CA THR A 177 19.34 7.61 7.32
C THR A 177 20.45 7.67 8.36
N GLU A 178 21.67 7.25 8.03
CA GLU A 178 22.84 7.29 8.93
C GLU A 178 23.16 8.71 9.39
N SER A 179 23.25 9.65 8.45
CA SER A 179 23.58 11.06 8.74
C SER A 179 22.59 11.72 9.69
N ARG A 180 21.35 11.21 9.78
CA ARG A 180 20.27 11.76 10.62
C ARG A 180 20.07 10.99 11.92
N LEU A 181 20.12 9.66 11.88
CA LEU A 181 19.66 8.81 12.98
C LEU A 181 20.76 8.02 13.68
N LEU A 182 21.91 7.75 13.04
CA LEU A 182 22.92 6.87 13.63
C LEU A 182 23.41 7.41 14.98
N GLN A 183 23.28 6.61 16.05
CA GLN A 183 23.62 6.98 17.43
C GLN A 183 22.84 8.19 17.99
N ARG A 184 21.69 8.55 17.42
CA ARG A 184 20.78 9.57 17.99
C ARG A 184 19.77 8.92 18.95
N ASP A 185 19.32 9.71 19.92
CA ASP A 185 18.18 9.38 20.74
C ASP A 185 16.90 9.57 19.93
N VAL A 186 16.10 8.52 19.85
CA VAL A 186 14.84 8.51 19.10
C VAL A 186 13.73 7.89 19.95
N GLN A 187 12.50 8.11 19.52
CA GLN A 187 11.37 7.34 19.99
C GLN A 187 10.88 6.42 18.88
N ILE A 188 10.69 5.14 19.17
CA ILE A 188 10.21 4.17 18.20
C ILE A 188 8.81 3.73 18.62
N VAL A 189 7.85 3.86 17.72
CA VAL A 189 6.53 3.25 17.87
C VAL A 189 6.62 1.84 17.31
N LEU A 190 6.46 0.84 18.17
CA LEU A 190 6.44 -0.57 17.78
C LEU A 190 5.00 -0.91 17.35
N GLU A 191 4.80 -1.21 16.07
CA GLU A 191 3.46 -1.35 15.49
C GLU A 191 3.10 -2.80 15.18
N SER A 192 4.07 -3.59 14.74
CA SER A 192 3.92 -5.03 14.52
C SER A 192 5.28 -5.74 14.52
N CYS A 193 5.30 -7.04 14.25
CA CYS A 193 6.53 -7.81 14.14
C CYS A 193 6.41 -8.97 13.14
N HIS A 194 7.54 -9.35 12.57
CA HIS A 194 7.70 -10.57 11.79
C HIS A 194 9.04 -11.23 12.16
N ASN A 195 8.99 -12.44 12.70
CA ASN A 195 10.14 -13.10 13.34
C ASN A 195 10.71 -12.20 14.46
N GLN A 196 12.03 -11.98 14.49
CA GLN A 196 12.69 -11.05 15.42
C GLN A 196 12.72 -9.60 14.90
N ASN A 197 12.17 -9.34 13.71
CA ASN A 197 12.12 -7.99 13.15
C ASN A 197 10.85 -7.29 13.61
N ILE A 198 10.99 -6.06 14.09
CA ILE A 198 9.88 -5.21 14.49
C ILE A 198 9.56 -4.27 13.34
N LEU A 199 8.27 -4.15 13.00
CA LEU A 199 7.76 -3.10 12.13
C LEU A 199 7.43 -1.89 13.01
N GLY A 200 7.97 -0.74 12.67
CA GLY A 200 7.72 0.45 13.47
C GLY A 200 8.11 1.75 12.79
N THR A 201 7.72 2.84 13.45
CA THR A 201 8.03 4.20 13.01
C THR A 201 9.04 4.83 13.94
N ILE A 202 10.11 5.41 13.37
CA ILE A 202 11.13 6.13 14.12
C ILE A 202 10.78 7.62 14.13
N LEU A 203 10.56 8.14 15.33
CA LEU A 203 10.29 9.54 15.62
C LEU A 203 11.56 10.17 16.19
N HIS A 204 12.14 11.10 15.45
CA HIS A 204 13.21 11.92 15.97
C HIS A 204 12.60 13.19 16.58
N PRO A 205 12.82 13.49 17.87
CA PRO A 205 12.30 14.72 18.47
C PRO A 205 12.86 15.93 17.73
N ALA A 206 12.02 16.94 17.49
CA ALA A 206 12.43 18.23 16.95
C ALA A 206 13.31 18.95 17.97
N SER A 207 14.61 18.66 18.02
CA SER A 207 15.53 19.51 18.77
C SER A 207 15.56 20.90 18.12
N GLY A 208 15.41 21.92 18.97
CA GLY A 208 15.06 23.28 18.60
C GLY A 208 15.99 23.98 17.62
N ALA A 209 15.46 25.07 17.08
CA ALA A 209 16.07 26.08 16.22
C ALA A 209 17.61 26.06 16.17
N GLY A 210 18.18 25.51 15.10
CA GLY A 210 19.63 25.60 14.89
C GLY A 210 20.18 24.87 13.65
N HIS A 211 19.53 23.79 13.20
CA HIS A 211 19.97 23.10 11.97
C HIS A 211 19.25 23.68 10.73
N ARG A 212 20.00 24.40 9.89
CA ARG A 212 19.54 25.02 8.62
C ARG A 212 19.18 24.01 7.50
N GLY A 213 18.69 22.82 7.87
CA GLY A 213 18.41 21.74 6.93
C GLY A 213 17.24 20.86 7.36
N GLY A 214 16.09 21.45 7.70
CA GLY A 214 14.77 20.79 7.76
C GLY A 214 14.69 19.44 8.51
N GLY A 215 15.61 19.21 9.44
CA GLY A 215 15.92 17.88 9.94
C GLY A 215 15.52 17.79 11.39
N ASN A 216 14.36 17.18 11.64
CA ASN A 216 13.98 16.37 12.81
C ASN A 216 12.49 16.09 12.66
N GLY A 217 12.17 14.97 12.03
CA GLY A 217 10.82 14.60 11.66
C GLY A 217 10.73 13.10 11.41
N ASN A 218 9.60 12.66 10.89
CA ASN A 218 9.37 11.27 10.57
C ASN A 218 10.28 10.81 9.42
N ILE A 219 11.27 9.97 9.71
CA ILE A 219 12.25 9.53 8.71
C ILE A 219 11.58 8.79 7.55
N THR A 220 10.48 8.09 7.83
CA THR A 220 9.70 7.35 6.85
C THR A 220 9.15 8.27 5.76
N GLU A 221 8.59 9.42 6.16
CA GLU A 221 8.06 10.43 5.22
C GLU A 221 9.19 11.11 4.42
N LEU A 222 10.32 11.40 5.07
CA LEU A 222 11.47 12.04 4.43
C LEU A 222 12.10 11.15 3.35
N LEU A 223 12.24 9.85 3.62
CA LEU A 223 12.76 8.89 2.64
C LEU A 223 11.88 8.79 1.40
N LEU A 224 10.55 8.79 1.57
CA LEU A 224 9.61 8.80 0.46
C LEU A 224 9.68 10.11 -0.33
N LYS A 225 9.67 11.26 0.37
CA LYS A 225 9.65 12.58 -0.23
C LYS A 225 10.91 12.85 -1.07
N GLU A 226 12.06 12.35 -0.62
CA GLU A 226 13.32 12.42 -1.38
C GLU A 226 13.44 11.34 -2.45
N GLY A 227 12.52 10.38 -2.55
CA GLY A 227 12.56 9.30 -3.53
C GLY A 227 13.60 8.22 -3.22
N PHE A 228 14.01 8.06 -1.95
CA PHE A 228 14.89 6.97 -1.50
C PHE A 228 14.11 5.71 -1.10
N ALA A 229 12.78 5.80 -1.01
CA ALA A 229 11.92 4.69 -0.68
C ALA A 229 10.65 4.71 -1.55
N ARG A 230 9.98 3.55 -1.57
CA ARG A 230 8.62 3.38 -2.11
C ARG A 230 7.69 2.86 -1.01
N CYS A 231 6.40 3.13 -1.15
CA CYS A 231 5.37 2.58 -0.27
C CYS A 231 5.21 1.07 -0.48
N VAL A 232 4.85 0.35 0.58
CA VAL A 232 4.68 -1.10 0.56
C VAL A 232 3.34 -1.49 1.18
N ASP A 233 2.45 -2.04 0.34
CA ASP A 233 1.04 -2.23 0.71
C ASP A 233 0.82 -3.24 1.85
N TRP A 234 1.62 -4.29 1.95
CA TRP A 234 1.41 -5.32 2.99
C TRP A 234 1.71 -4.79 4.41
N SER A 235 2.55 -3.75 4.53
CA SER A 235 2.92 -3.14 5.82
C SER A 235 2.34 -1.74 6.01
N ILE A 236 1.71 -1.13 4.98
CA ILE A 236 1.16 0.23 5.08
C ILE A 236 -0.03 0.31 6.05
N ALA A 237 -0.80 -0.75 6.17
CA ALA A 237 -1.94 -0.83 7.10
C ALA A 237 -1.52 -0.84 8.58
N VAL A 238 -0.26 -1.23 8.85
CA VAL A 238 0.31 -1.27 10.20
C VAL A 238 0.76 0.12 10.66
N TYR A 239 1.02 1.03 9.72
CA TYR A 239 1.54 2.36 9.99
C TYR A 239 0.51 3.26 10.70
N THR A 240 0.87 3.74 11.89
CA THR A 240 -0.03 4.44 12.81
C THR A 240 -0.03 5.97 12.66
N ARG A 241 0.80 6.55 11.79
CA ARG A 241 1.00 8.01 11.70
C ARG A 241 0.31 8.68 10.49
N GLY A 242 -0.54 7.93 9.78
CA GLY A 242 -1.33 8.39 8.63
C GLY A 242 -0.76 7.89 7.31
N ALA A 243 -1.29 6.78 6.79
CA ALA A 243 -0.86 6.17 5.54
C ALA A 243 -1.01 7.11 4.32
N ASP A 244 -2.00 8.01 4.38
CA ASP A 244 -2.25 9.09 3.42
C ASP A 244 -1.02 10.00 3.25
N LYS A 245 -0.29 10.28 4.33
CA LYS A 245 0.94 11.09 4.28
C LYS A 245 2.07 10.38 3.54
N LEU A 246 2.20 9.05 3.72
CA LEU A 246 3.19 8.26 3.00
C LEU A 246 2.89 8.27 1.50
N ARG A 247 1.63 8.04 1.12
CA ARG A 247 1.19 8.11 -0.28
C ARG A 247 1.42 9.49 -0.89
N ALA A 248 1.13 10.56 -0.15
CA ALA A 248 1.40 11.93 -0.59
C ALA A 248 2.89 12.22 -0.79
N ALA A 249 3.75 11.73 0.13
CA ALA A 249 5.21 11.89 0.03
C ALA A 249 5.79 11.10 -1.15
N GLU A 250 5.33 9.87 -1.39
CA GLU A 250 5.72 9.08 -2.56
C GLU A 250 5.27 9.75 -3.86
N ARG A 251 4.02 10.23 -3.92
CA ARG A 251 3.49 10.96 -5.08
C ARG A 251 4.33 12.20 -5.40
N PHE A 252 4.73 12.96 -4.38
CA PHE A 252 5.60 14.12 -4.55
C PHE A 252 6.93 13.77 -5.25
N ALA A 253 7.54 12.64 -4.88
CA ALA A 253 8.78 12.16 -5.48
C ALA A 253 8.58 11.58 -6.89
N LYS A 254 7.47 10.88 -7.13
CA LYS A 254 7.08 10.38 -8.46
C LYS A 254 6.87 11.51 -9.47
N GLU A 255 6.09 12.53 -9.10
CA GLU A 255 5.79 13.69 -9.97
C GLU A 255 7.06 14.47 -10.36
N ARG A 256 8.07 14.47 -9.49
CA ARG A 256 9.36 15.14 -9.71
C ARG A 256 10.45 14.23 -10.25
N LYS A 257 10.15 12.95 -10.52
CA LYS A 257 11.09 11.94 -10.99
C LYS A 257 12.38 11.87 -10.15
N LEU A 258 12.24 11.89 -8.82
CA LEU A 258 13.37 11.89 -7.91
C LEU A 258 13.94 10.48 -7.70
N ARG A 259 15.27 10.33 -7.85
CA ARG A 259 16.07 9.14 -7.49
C ARG A 259 15.49 7.84 -8.07
N ILE A 260 14.87 6.98 -7.26
CA ILE A 260 14.29 5.71 -7.73
C ILE A 260 13.19 5.93 -8.79
N TRP A 261 12.62 7.14 -8.85
CA TRP A 261 11.59 7.53 -9.81
C TRP A 261 12.12 8.23 -11.06
N ARG A 262 13.45 8.32 -11.27
CA ARG A 262 14.04 9.01 -12.44
C ARG A 262 13.53 8.47 -13.78
N ASP A 263 13.35 7.16 -13.84
CA ASP A 263 12.91 6.40 -15.02
C ASP A 263 11.40 6.07 -14.95
N TYR A 264 10.66 6.71 -14.04
CA TYR A 264 9.23 6.45 -13.87
C TYR A 264 8.41 6.93 -15.07
N VAL A 265 7.60 6.02 -15.62
CA VAL A 265 6.62 6.29 -16.67
C VAL A 265 5.23 6.02 -16.10
N ALA A 266 4.43 7.08 -15.96
CA ALA A 266 3.06 6.95 -15.46
C ALA A 266 2.22 6.09 -16.43
N PRO A 267 1.35 5.19 -15.95
CA PRO A 267 0.47 4.38 -16.79
C PRO A 267 -0.44 5.21 -17.73
N THR A 268 -0.71 6.45 -17.36
CA THR A 268 -1.53 7.42 -18.12
C THR A 268 -0.69 8.49 -18.83
N ALA A 269 0.63 8.32 -18.94
CA ALA A 269 1.54 9.36 -19.47
C ALA A 269 1.18 9.81 -20.89
N ASN A 270 0.64 8.90 -21.71
CA ASN A 270 0.31 9.13 -23.12
C ASN A 270 -1.17 9.49 -23.36
N LEU A 271 -1.95 9.76 -22.30
CA LEU A 271 -3.36 10.12 -22.43
C LEU A 271 -3.56 11.64 -22.39
N ASP A 272 -4.39 12.14 -23.30
CA ASP A 272 -4.87 13.52 -23.26
C ASP A 272 -5.67 13.79 -21.98
N GLN A 273 -5.63 15.02 -21.47
CA GLN A 273 -6.33 15.41 -20.25
C GLN A 273 -7.85 15.15 -20.32
N LYS A 274 -8.46 15.36 -21.49
CA LYS A 274 -9.88 15.11 -21.78
C LYS A 274 -10.27 13.63 -21.69
N ASP A 275 -9.32 12.73 -21.94
CA ASP A 275 -9.55 11.29 -21.91
C ASP A 275 -9.24 10.69 -20.53
N LYS A 276 -8.56 11.44 -19.65
CA LYS A 276 -8.28 11.01 -18.26
C LYS A 276 -9.51 11.03 -17.37
N GLN A 277 -10.38 12.04 -17.54
CA GLN A 277 -11.61 12.19 -16.76
C GLN A 277 -12.74 12.66 -17.66
N PHE A 278 -13.85 11.92 -17.66
CA PHE A 278 -15.02 12.28 -18.45
C PHE A 278 -16.31 11.80 -17.77
N VAL A 279 -17.41 12.46 -18.12
CA VAL A 279 -18.74 12.05 -17.71
C VAL A 279 -19.33 11.18 -18.82
N ALA A 280 -19.88 10.03 -18.47
CA ALA A 280 -20.54 9.15 -19.43
C ALA A 280 -21.83 8.58 -18.87
N LYS A 281 -22.77 8.26 -19.75
CA LYS A 281 -24.01 7.56 -19.39
C LYS A 281 -23.78 6.06 -19.47
N VAL A 282 -24.05 5.31 -18.41
CA VAL A 282 -24.00 3.85 -18.48
C VAL A 282 -25.10 3.38 -19.42
N MET A 283 -24.75 2.53 -20.39
CA MET A 283 -25.68 1.96 -21.38
C MET A 283 -25.96 0.48 -21.13
N GLN A 284 -24.95 -0.26 -20.70
CA GLN A 284 -25.05 -1.69 -20.49
C GLN A 284 -24.04 -2.15 -19.45
N VAL A 285 -24.43 -3.07 -18.57
CA VAL A 285 -23.53 -3.83 -17.71
C VAL A 285 -23.24 -5.16 -18.40
N LEU A 286 -21.97 -5.43 -18.73
CA LEU A 286 -21.59 -6.68 -19.39
C LEU A 286 -21.43 -7.81 -18.37
N ASN A 287 -20.64 -7.54 -17.33
CA ASN A 287 -20.35 -8.40 -16.19
C ASN A 287 -20.02 -7.50 -14.97
N ALA A 288 -19.61 -8.11 -13.85
CA ALA A 288 -19.38 -7.38 -12.60
C ALA A 288 -18.19 -6.39 -12.64
N ASP A 289 -17.27 -6.50 -13.60
CA ASP A 289 -16.12 -5.61 -13.74
C ASP A 289 -16.08 -4.86 -15.08
N ALA A 290 -17.07 -4.98 -15.96
CA ALA A 290 -17.09 -4.32 -17.27
C ALA A 290 -18.47 -3.77 -17.61
N ILE A 291 -18.50 -2.51 -18.03
CA ILE A 291 -19.70 -1.78 -18.42
C ILE A 291 -19.46 -1.04 -19.74
N VAL A 292 -20.51 -0.87 -20.55
CA VAL A 292 -20.52 -0.03 -21.74
C VAL A 292 -21.10 1.31 -21.37
N VAL A 293 -20.39 2.38 -21.72
CA VAL A 293 -20.81 3.76 -21.48
C VAL A 293 -20.91 4.52 -22.80
N LYS A 294 -21.86 5.45 -22.87
CA LYS A 294 -22.03 6.41 -23.95
C LYS A 294 -21.42 7.75 -23.55
N LEU A 295 -20.47 8.22 -24.35
CA LEU A 295 -19.84 9.51 -24.21
C LEU A 295 -20.76 10.63 -24.70
N ASN A 296 -20.44 11.88 -24.32
CA ASN A 296 -21.15 13.05 -24.83
C ASN A 296 -21.02 13.22 -26.35
N SER A 297 -19.99 12.63 -26.98
CA SER A 297 -19.85 12.59 -28.44
C SER A 297 -20.88 11.68 -29.13
N GLY A 298 -21.58 10.82 -28.37
CA GLY A 298 -22.45 9.77 -28.90
C GLY A 298 -21.75 8.40 -29.01
N ASP A 299 -20.42 8.36 -28.91
CA ASP A 299 -19.65 7.12 -29.03
C ASP A 299 -19.85 6.18 -27.82
N HIS A 300 -19.80 4.88 -28.06
CA HIS A 300 -19.84 3.85 -27.03
C HIS A 300 -18.43 3.34 -26.71
N LYS A 301 -18.09 3.23 -25.43
CA LYS A 301 -16.84 2.62 -24.96
C LYS A 301 -17.12 1.56 -23.90
N THR A 302 -16.41 0.44 -23.98
CA THR A 302 -16.38 -0.56 -22.91
C THR A 302 -15.30 -0.18 -21.91
N ILE A 303 -15.68 -0.09 -20.64
CA ILE A 303 -14.79 0.28 -19.54
C ILE A 303 -14.76 -0.83 -18.50
N HIS A 304 -13.56 -1.12 -18.00
CA HIS A 304 -13.36 -2.12 -16.94
C HIS A 304 -13.03 -1.45 -15.61
N LEU A 305 -13.59 -1.95 -14.51
CA LEU A 305 -13.29 -1.49 -13.17
C LEU A 305 -11.87 -1.92 -12.77
N SER A 306 -11.04 -0.96 -12.36
CA SER A 306 -9.66 -1.20 -11.95
C SER A 306 -9.57 -1.92 -10.60
N SER A 307 -8.54 -2.77 -10.45
CA SER A 307 -8.17 -3.42 -9.18
C SER A 307 -9.19 -4.32 -8.50
N ILE A 308 -10.31 -4.65 -9.14
CA ILE A 308 -11.27 -5.64 -8.63
C ILE A 308 -11.29 -6.88 -9.53
N ARG A 309 -11.72 -8.00 -8.95
CA ARG A 309 -11.90 -9.26 -9.64
C ARG A 309 -13.29 -9.83 -9.32
N PRO A 310 -14.13 -10.08 -10.33
CA PRO A 310 -15.37 -10.81 -10.15
C PRO A 310 -15.13 -12.24 -9.62
N PRO A 311 -16.07 -12.82 -8.86
CA PRO A 311 -16.03 -14.23 -8.52
C PRO A 311 -15.88 -15.08 -9.79
N ARG A 312 -14.95 -16.04 -9.75
CA ARG A 312 -14.82 -17.05 -10.81
C ARG A 312 -15.91 -18.10 -10.61
N LEU A 313 -16.60 -18.45 -11.68
CA LEU A 313 -17.51 -19.59 -11.67
C LEU A 313 -16.67 -20.86 -11.66
N GLU A 314 -16.75 -21.64 -10.57
CA GLU A 314 -16.26 -23.01 -10.57
C GLU A 314 -17.35 -23.89 -11.18
N GLY A 315 -17.12 -24.41 -12.40
CA GLY A 315 -18.06 -25.33 -13.07
C GLY A 315 -17.96 -25.31 -14.60
N ASP A 316 -18.11 -26.49 -15.18
CA ASP A 316 -17.85 -26.84 -16.58
C ASP A 316 -18.57 -26.00 -17.65
N SER A 317 -17.93 -25.92 -18.81
CA SER A 317 -18.16 -24.97 -19.92
C SER A 317 -19.45 -25.13 -20.74
N THR A 318 -20.56 -25.66 -20.18
CA THR A 318 -21.77 -25.97 -21.00
C THR A 318 -23.13 -25.55 -20.46
N GLN A 319 -23.25 -24.82 -19.36
CA GLN A 319 -24.56 -24.30 -18.91
C GLN A 319 -24.48 -22.83 -18.50
N VAL A 320 -24.68 -21.93 -19.47
CA VAL A 320 -24.91 -20.50 -19.21
C VAL A 320 -26.26 -20.38 -18.50
N THR A 321 -26.23 -20.40 -17.17
CA THR A 321 -27.39 -20.07 -16.35
C THR A 321 -27.56 -18.56 -16.42
N VAL A 322 -28.61 -18.11 -17.08
CA VAL A 322 -28.88 -16.68 -17.32
C VAL A 322 -29.03 -15.88 -16.01
N GLY A 323 -29.35 -16.53 -14.89
CA GLY A 323 -29.33 -15.93 -13.55
C GLY A 323 -27.97 -15.37 -13.12
N THR A 324 -26.87 -15.81 -13.76
CA THR A 324 -25.50 -15.36 -13.44
C THR A 324 -25.17 -13.98 -14.01
N ARG A 325 -25.99 -13.45 -14.92
CA ARG A 325 -25.80 -12.09 -15.46
C ARG A 325 -26.34 -11.01 -14.51
N TRP A 326 -27.18 -11.39 -13.53
CA TRP A 326 -27.89 -10.50 -12.62
C TRP A 326 -28.00 -11.01 -11.18
N GLY A 327 -27.02 -11.76 -10.65
CA GLY A 327 -27.02 -12.07 -9.22
C GLY A 327 -25.95 -13.06 -8.76
N CYS A 328 -25.19 -12.85 -7.68
CA CYS A 328 -25.22 -11.83 -6.63
C CYS A 328 -26.60 -11.54 -6.00
N VAL A 329 -27.64 -12.36 -6.25
CA VAL A 329 -28.89 -12.29 -5.49
C VAL A 329 -28.82 -13.31 -4.37
N GLY A 330 -28.06 -12.94 -3.34
CA GLY A 330 -28.17 -13.51 -2.00
C GLY A 330 -29.03 -12.63 -1.10
N SER A 331 -30.11 -12.05 -1.63
CA SER A 331 -31.09 -11.30 -0.82
C SER A 331 -32.46 -11.97 -0.90
N PRO A 332 -33.11 -12.25 0.25
CA PRO A 332 -34.45 -12.83 0.28
C PRO A 332 -35.47 -11.91 -0.39
N PRO A 333 -36.58 -12.45 -0.92
CA PRO A 333 -37.63 -11.65 -1.54
C PRO A 333 -38.25 -10.77 -0.46
N GLY A 334 -37.98 -9.46 -0.49
CA GLY A 334 -38.51 -8.52 0.49
C GLY A 334 -37.62 -7.35 0.89
N ARG A 335 -36.41 -7.21 0.34
CA ARG A 335 -35.65 -5.94 0.43
C ARG A 335 -35.29 -5.43 -0.94
N THR A 336 -36.09 -4.48 -1.38
CA THR A 336 -35.72 -3.49 -2.37
C THR A 336 -34.40 -2.83 -1.97
N ASP A 337 -33.32 -3.20 -2.63
CA ASP A 337 -32.35 -2.23 -3.13
C ASP A 337 -32.01 -2.66 -4.56
N PRO A 338 -32.97 -2.54 -5.50
CA PRO A 338 -32.61 -2.67 -6.88
C PRO A 338 -31.77 -1.43 -7.22
N LEU A 339 -30.77 -1.59 -8.08
CA LEU A 339 -30.17 -0.49 -8.82
C LEU A 339 -31.19 0.14 -9.80
N SER A 340 -32.45 0.30 -9.39
CA SER A 340 -33.60 0.82 -10.12
C SER A 340 -33.77 2.31 -9.87
N VAL A 341 -32.76 3.12 -10.18
CA VAL A 341 -32.97 4.55 -10.41
C VAL A 341 -31.93 4.95 -11.45
N CYS A 342 -32.39 5.34 -12.65
CA CYS A 342 -31.65 6.00 -13.73
C CYS A 342 -30.17 5.65 -13.82
N LEU A 343 -29.71 4.85 -14.81
CA LEU A 343 -28.27 4.65 -15.10
C LEU A 343 -27.55 6.02 -15.02
N PRO A 344 -26.85 6.31 -13.90
CA PRO A 344 -26.48 7.69 -13.62
C PRO A 344 -25.43 8.13 -14.64
N GLN A 345 -25.38 9.42 -14.91
CA GLN A 345 -24.12 9.97 -15.41
C GLN A 345 -23.03 9.61 -14.39
N VAL A 346 -22.03 8.88 -14.83
CA VAL A 346 -20.90 8.46 -14.00
C VAL A 346 -19.68 9.30 -14.36
N ASN A 347 -18.97 9.78 -13.34
CA ASN A 347 -17.64 10.35 -13.52
C ASN A 347 -16.64 9.19 -13.60
N VAL A 348 -16.03 9.05 -14.77
CA VAL A 348 -15.08 7.99 -15.08
C VAL A 348 -13.68 8.59 -15.05
N THR A 349 -12.77 8.00 -14.26
CA THR A 349 -11.35 8.35 -14.24
C THR A 349 -10.53 7.19 -14.79
N VAL A 350 -9.64 7.43 -15.75
CA VAL A 350 -8.75 6.39 -16.29
C VAL A 350 -7.58 6.17 -15.34
N ASP A 351 -7.40 4.94 -14.86
CA ASP A 351 -6.23 4.59 -14.06
C ASP A 351 -5.08 4.06 -14.94
N TYR A 352 -5.39 3.20 -15.92
CA TYR A 352 -4.41 2.64 -16.86
C TYR A 352 -5.10 2.01 -18.08
N ILE A 353 -4.35 1.82 -19.16
CA ILE A 353 -4.82 1.09 -20.35
C ILE A 353 -3.94 -0.14 -20.55
N ARG A 354 -4.56 -1.32 -20.68
CA ARG A 354 -3.82 -2.54 -21.01
C ARG A 354 -3.86 -2.76 -22.52
N PRO A 355 -2.73 -3.03 -23.18
CA PRO A 355 -2.73 -3.47 -24.57
C PRO A 355 -3.58 -4.75 -24.70
N ALA A 356 -4.56 -4.76 -25.58
CA ALA A 356 -5.22 -6.01 -25.95
C ALA A 356 -4.32 -6.84 -26.87
N SER A 357 -4.52 -8.16 -26.86
CA SER A 357 -4.07 -9.03 -27.95
C SER A 357 -4.78 -8.74 -29.29
N THR A 358 -5.98 -8.15 -29.23
CA THR A 358 -6.80 -7.75 -30.39
C THR A 358 -7.45 -6.40 -30.12
N PRO A 359 -7.27 -5.37 -30.97
CA PRO A 359 -7.88 -4.07 -30.76
C PRO A 359 -9.42 -4.15 -30.77
N PRO A 360 -10.12 -3.38 -29.90
CA PRO A 360 -9.59 -2.31 -29.03
C PRO A 360 -9.00 -2.80 -27.69
N SER A 361 -7.92 -2.16 -27.25
CA SER A 361 -7.28 -2.35 -25.95
C SER A 361 -8.22 -2.05 -24.77
N PRO A 362 -8.43 -2.97 -23.80
CA PRO A 362 -9.28 -2.70 -22.65
C PRO A 362 -8.65 -1.61 -21.78
N ALA A 363 -9.37 -0.50 -21.66
CA ALA A 363 -9.05 0.56 -20.72
C ALA A 363 -9.65 0.22 -19.34
N PHE A 364 -8.88 0.49 -18.28
CA PHE A 364 -9.24 0.25 -16.89
C PHE A 364 -9.42 1.59 -16.18
N PHE A 365 -10.52 1.68 -15.45
CA PHE A 365 -11.04 2.94 -14.94
C PHE A 365 -11.41 2.81 -13.47
N SER A 366 -11.11 3.85 -12.71
CA SER A 366 -11.67 4.07 -11.40
C SER A 366 -13.05 4.68 -11.56
N CYS A 367 -14.05 3.93 -11.10
CA CYS A 367 -15.36 4.44 -10.74
C CYS A 367 -15.51 4.16 -9.25
N SER A 368 -14.88 5.00 -8.41
CA SER A 368 -14.64 4.74 -6.98
C SER A 368 -15.91 4.28 -6.26
N ASN A 369 -17.05 4.90 -6.57
CA ASN A 369 -18.34 4.54 -5.98
C ASN A 369 -18.80 3.11 -6.32
N ILE A 370 -18.52 2.61 -7.52
CA ILE A 370 -19.01 1.29 -7.99
C ILE A 370 -18.08 0.18 -7.51
N ALA A 371 -16.76 0.36 -7.71
CA ALA A 371 -15.78 -0.64 -7.31
C ALA A 371 -15.77 -0.85 -5.79
N GLU A 372 -15.80 0.22 -5.00
CA GLU A 372 -15.89 0.12 -3.54
C GLU A 372 -17.22 -0.50 -3.08
N ALA A 373 -18.35 -0.15 -3.71
CA ALA A 373 -19.65 -0.74 -3.39
C ALA A 373 -19.68 -2.25 -3.64
N LEU A 374 -19.11 -2.72 -4.75
CA LEU A 374 -19.03 -4.15 -5.06
C LEU A 374 -18.17 -4.89 -4.04
N VAL A 375 -16.99 -4.37 -3.71
CA VAL A 375 -16.07 -4.99 -2.75
C VAL A 375 -16.65 -4.97 -1.34
N SER A 376 -17.23 -3.85 -0.88
CA SER A 376 -17.79 -3.71 0.47
C SER A 376 -19.04 -4.58 0.72
N LYS A 377 -19.78 -4.92 -0.33
CA LYS A 377 -20.87 -5.91 -0.30
C LYS A 377 -20.37 -7.36 -0.44
N GLY A 378 -19.07 -7.56 -0.68
CA GLY A 378 -18.48 -8.87 -0.92
C GLY A 378 -19.02 -9.47 -2.21
N LEU A 379 -19.10 -8.70 -3.29
CA LEU A 379 -19.49 -9.17 -4.64
C LEU A 379 -18.29 -9.24 -5.60
N ALA A 380 -17.12 -8.73 -5.18
CA ALA A 380 -15.85 -8.81 -5.88
C ALA A 380 -14.71 -8.86 -4.86
N THR A 381 -13.55 -9.37 -5.28
CA THR A 381 -12.30 -9.35 -4.48
C THR A 381 -11.31 -8.34 -5.05
N VAL A 382 -10.39 -7.86 -4.23
CA VAL A 382 -9.37 -6.88 -4.64
C VAL A 382 -8.15 -7.61 -5.19
N ILE A 383 -7.71 -7.20 -6.38
CA ILE A 383 -6.51 -7.76 -7.01
C ILE A 383 -5.29 -7.39 -6.18
N ARG A 384 -4.47 -8.39 -5.83
CA ARG A 384 -3.18 -8.15 -5.17
C ARG A 384 -2.10 -7.94 -6.22
N TYR A 385 -1.53 -6.74 -6.24
CA TYR A 385 -0.51 -6.34 -7.20
C TYR A 385 0.90 -6.70 -6.74
N ARG A 386 1.81 -6.86 -7.70
CA ARG A 386 3.25 -6.93 -7.40
C ARG A 386 3.76 -5.55 -7.01
N GLN A 387 4.90 -5.53 -6.34
CA GLN A 387 5.44 -4.34 -5.68
C GLN A 387 5.84 -3.22 -6.68
N ASP A 388 6.02 -3.56 -7.94
CA ASP A 388 6.41 -2.75 -9.09
C ASP A 388 5.26 -2.50 -10.08
N ASP A 389 4.07 -3.03 -9.80
CA ASP A 389 2.91 -2.89 -10.67
C ASP A 389 2.04 -1.69 -10.28
N ASP A 390 2.24 -0.58 -11.00
CA ASP A 390 1.47 0.65 -10.85
C ASP A 390 0.19 0.65 -11.74
N GLN A 391 -0.13 -0.44 -12.45
CA GLN A 391 -1.39 -0.59 -13.20
C GLN A 391 -2.55 -0.95 -12.26
N ARG A 392 -2.83 -0.06 -11.32
CA ARG A 392 -3.82 -0.24 -10.26
C ARG A 392 -4.68 1.02 -10.09
N SER A 393 -5.77 0.85 -9.34
CA SER A 393 -6.70 1.92 -9.04
C SER A 393 -6.04 3.04 -8.25
N SER A 394 -6.37 4.28 -8.58
CA SER A 394 -6.05 5.45 -7.74
C SER A 394 -6.64 5.35 -6.32
N HIS A 395 -7.69 4.56 -6.13
CA HIS A 395 -8.39 4.32 -4.86
C HIS A 395 -8.08 2.95 -4.23
N TYR A 396 -6.92 2.37 -4.55
CA TYR A 396 -6.57 1.00 -4.15
C TYR A 396 -6.63 0.75 -2.63
N ASP A 397 -6.18 1.71 -1.80
CA ASP A 397 -6.21 1.57 -0.34
C ASP A 397 -7.64 1.53 0.21
N GLU A 398 -8.57 2.28 -0.39
CA GLU A 398 -10.00 2.27 -0.03
C GLU A 398 -10.63 0.91 -0.38
N LEU A 399 -10.28 0.34 -1.53
CA LEU A 399 -10.71 -1.00 -1.94
C LEU A 399 -10.22 -2.07 -0.97
N LEU A 400 -8.94 -2.02 -0.56
CA LEU A 400 -8.39 -2.95 0.44
C LEU A 400 -9.10 -2.84 1.78
N ALA A 401 -9.39 -1.62 2.24
CA ALA A 401 -10.15 -1.39 3.46
C ALA A 401 -11.59 -1.92 3.34
N ALA A 402 -12.24 -1.73 2.19
CA ALA A 402 -13.57 -2.26 1.91
C ALA A 402 -13.59 -3.81 1.94
N GLU A 403 -12.59 -4.46 1.36
CA GLU A 403 -12.47 -5.92 1.35
C GLU A 403 -12.27 -6.46 2.77
N ALA A 404 -11.39 -5.85 3.55
CA ALA A 404 -11.19 -6.22 4.95
C ALA A 404 -12.49 -6.11 5.77
N ARG A 405 -13.31 -5.09 5.54
CA ARG A 405 -14.64 -4.95 6.15
C ARG A 405 -15.62 -6.03 5.68
N ALA A 406 -15.61 -6.38 4.40
CA ALA A 406 -16.48 -7.43 3.86
C ALA A 406 -16.13 -8.81 4.41
N ILE A 407 -14.83 -9.13 4.52
CA ILE A 407 -14.31 -10.36 5.12
C ILE A 407 -14.71 -10.45 6.59
N LYS A 408 -14.43 -9.40 7.38
CA LYS A 408 -14.75 -9.37 8.82
C LYS A 408 -16.25 -9.59 9.10
N ASN A 409 -17.10 -9.07 8.22
CA ASN A 409 -18.55 -9.19 8.36
C ASN A 409 -19.15 -10.42 7.65
N GLY A 410 -18.32 -11.27 7.01
CA GLY A 410 -18.80 -12.46 6.29
C GLY A 410 -19.82 -12.15 5.20
N LYS A 411 -19.63 -11.07 4.42
CA LYS A 411 -20.56 -10.64 3.38
C LYS A 411 -20.29 -11.33 2.05
N GLY A 412 -21.36 -11.66 1.32
CA GLY A 412 -21.30 -12.19 -0.05
C GLY A 412 -20.35 -13.38 -0.18
N LEU A 413 -19.31 -13.27 -1.01
CA LEU A 413 -18.31 -14.32 -1.22
C LEU A 413 -17.44 -14.65 0.00
N HIS A 414 -17.50 -13.85 1.06
CA HIS A 414 -16.85 -14.14 2.35
C HIS A 414 -17.81 -14.77 3.38
N SER A 415 -19.08 -14.95 3.02
CA SER A 415 -20.06 -15.65 3.84
C SER A 415 -19.78 -17.15 3.86
N LYS A 416 -19.96 -17.78 5.01
CA LYS A 416 -19.93 -19.25 5.15
C LYS A 416 -21.29 -19.90 4.86
N LYS A 417 -22.32 -19.12 4.53
CA LYS A 417 -23.67 -19.63 4.24
C LYS A 417 -23.72 -20.11 2.79
N GLU A 418 -24.21 -21.33 2.58
CA GLU A 418 -24.50 -21.83 1.23
C GLU A 418 -25.53 -20.94 0.56
N VAL A 419 -25.25 -20.57 -0.70
CA VAL A 419 -26.13 -19.72 -1.49
C VAL A 419 -27.17 -20.63 -2.17
N PRO A 420 -28.48 -20.38 -2.01
CA PRO A 420 -29.51 -21.13 -2.72
C PRO A 420 -29.31 -21.06 -4.24
N ILE A 421 -29.32 -22.22 -4.90
CA ILE A 421 -29.23 -22.29 -6.36
C ILE A 421 -30.60 -21.93 -6.93
N HIS A 422 -30.71 -20.75 -7.53
CA HIS A 422 -31.90 -20.34 -8.28
C HIS A 422 -31.81 -20.86 -9.72
N ARG A 423 -32.63 -21.87 -10.05
CA ARG A 423 -32.75 -22.38 -11.43
C ARG A 423 -33.71 -21.48 -12.20
N VAL A 424 -33.21 -20.86 -13.27
CA VAL A 424 -34.03 -20.07 -14.19
C VAL A 424 -34.41 -20.92 -15.39
N ALA A 425 -35.70 -21.03 -15.68
CA ALA A 425 -36.19 -21.75 -16.85
C ALA A 425 -36.06 -20.89 -18.11
N ASP A 426 -35.12 -21.21 -19.00
CA ASP A 426 -35.05 -20.55 -20.31
C ASP A 426 -36.01 -21.20 -21.31
N ILE A 427 -37.08 -20.48 -21.66
CA ILE A 427 -38.08 -20.89 -22.64
C ILE A 427 -37.99 -20.08 -23.95
N SER A 428 -36.95 -19.24 -24.09
CA SER A 428 -36.80 -18.29 -25.20
C SER A 428 -36.52 -18.92 -26.56
N GLY A 429 -36.16 -20.21 -26.61
CA GLY A 429 -35.88 -20.98 -27.83
C GLY A 429 -36.67 -22.30 -27.98
N ASP A 430 -37.58 -22.61 -27.06
CA ASP A 430 -38.33 -23.88 -27.06
C ASP A 430 -39.83 -23.61 -27.22
N THR A 431 -40.34 -23.83 -28.43
CA THR A 431 -41.75 -23.58 -28.76
C THR A 431 -42.71 -24.47 -27.96
N GLN A 432 -42.31 -25.69 -27.60
CA GLN A 432 -43.17 -26.59 -26.84
C GLN A 432 -43.30 -26.11 -25.39
N LYS A 433 -42.19 -25.75 -24.75
CA LYS A 433 -42.21 -25.17 -23.39
C LYS A 433 -42.92 -23.81 -23.36
N ALA A 434 -42.70 -22.95 -24.36
CA ALA A 434 -43.39 -21.67 -24.44
C ALA A 434 -44.92 -21.85 -24.47
N LYS A 435 -45.44 -22.81 -25.25
CA LYS A 435 -46.88 -23.14 -25.29
C LYS A 435 -47.41 -23.65 -23.95
N GLN A 436 -46.61 -24.40 -23.21
CA GLN A 436 -46.99 -24.89 -21.87
C GLN A 436 -47.05 -23.77 -20.84
N PHE A 437 -46.13 -22.81 -20.90
CA PHE A 437 -46.07 -21.68 -19.96
C PHE A 437 -47.07 -20.55 -20.29
N LEU A 438 -47.45 -20.39 -21.56
CA LEU A 438 -48.29 -19.27 -22.02
C LEU A 438 -49.61 -19.10 -21.23
N PRO A 439 -50.41 -20.15 -20.92
CA PRO A 439 -51.64 -19.99 -20.16
C PRO A 439 -51.41 -19.43 -18.74
N PHE A 440 -50.25 -19.74 -18.13
CA PHE A 440 -49.90 -19.22 -16.80
C PHE A 440 -49.58 -17.73 -16.87
N LEU A 441 -48.80 -17.32 -17.88
CA LEU A 441 -48.46 -15.92 -18.11
C LEU A 441 -49.69 -15.08 -18.46
N GLN A 442 -50.61 -15.61 -19.26
CA GLN A 442 -51.87 -14.93 -19.61
C GLN A 442 -52.78 -14.74 -18.39
N ARG A 443 -52.86 -15.74 -17.51
CA ARG A 443 -53.65 -15.63 -16.26
C ARG A 443 -53.02 -14.69 -15.24
N ALA A 444 -51.70 -14.57 -15.22
CA ALA A 444 -50.98 -13.65 -14.32
C ALA A 444 -51.28 -12.17 -14.65
N GLY A 445 -51.73 -11.86 -15.87
CA GLY A 445 -52.06 -10.51 -16.29
C GLY A 445 -50.80 -9.65 -16.39
N ARG A 446 -50.80 -8.47 -15.75
CA ARG A 446 -49.65 -7.56 -15.79
C ARG A 446 -48.52 -8.12 -14.93
N SER A 447 -47.41 -8.44 -15.58
CA SER A 447 -46.21 -8.99 -14.95
C SER A 447 -45.07 -7.98 -15.08
N GLU A 448 -44.28 -7.87 -14.01
CA GLU A 448 -43.03 -7.09 -14.03
C GLU A 448 -41.92 -7.96 -14.60
N ALA A 449 -41.14 -7.42 -15.51
CA ALA A 449 -40.02 -8.15 -16.10
C ALA A 449 -38.79 -7.27 -16.27
N VAL A 450 -37.61 -7.88 -16.35
CA VAL A 450 -36.35 -7.20 -16.65
C VAL A 450 -35.95 -7.55 -18.08
N VAL A 451 -35.65 -6.53 -18.90
CA VAL A 451 -35.15 -6.76 -20.26
C VAL A 451 -33.70 -7.24 -20.19
N GLU A 452 -33.48 -8.53 -20.43
CA GLU A 452 -32.14 -9.12 -20.42
C GLU A 452 -31.36 -8.80 -21.70
N TYR A 453 -32.06 -8.81 -22.85
CA TYR A 453 -31.44 -8.62 -24.15
C TYR A 453 -32.43 -8.05 -25.18
N VAL A 454 -31.91 -7.31 -26.17
CA VAL A 454 -32.69 -6.77 -27.29
C VAL A 454 -32.14 -7.37 -28.58
N PHE A 455 -32.92 -8.21 -29.24
CA PHE A 455 -32.55 -8.85 -30.51
C PHE A 455 -32.78 -7.93 -31.71
N SER A 456 -33.85 -7.13 -31.68
CA SER A 456 -34.19 -6.14 -32.71
C SER A 456 -35.09 -5.05 -32.10
N GLY A 457 -35.48 -4.05 -32.89
CA GLY A 457 -36.39 -2.98 -32.44
C GLY A 457 -37.72 -3.46 -31.84
N SER A 458 -38.19 -4.67 -32.17
CA SER A 458 -39.46 -5.22 -31.66
C SER A 458 -39.33 -6.57 -30.94
N ARG A 459 -38.13 -7.14 -30.83
CA ARG A 459 -37.90 -8.47 -30.24
C ARG A 459 -36.95 -8.39 -29.05
N LEU A 460 -37.45 -8.77 -27.88
CA LEU A 460 -36.79 -8.64 -26.58
C LEU A 460 -36.67 -10.01 -25.90
N LYS A 461 -35.65 -10.18 -25.05
CA LYS A 461 -35.58 -11.28 -24.08
C LYS A 461 -35.89 -10.71 -22.70
N LEU A 462 -36.91 -11.23 -22.04
CA LEU A 462 -37.36 -10.76 -20.72
C LEU A 462 -37.13 -11.83 -19.67
N PHE A 463 -36.59 -11.43 -18.53
CA PHE A 463 -36.55 -12.22 -17.31
C PHE A 463 -37.75 -11.86 -16.44
N MET A 464 -38.53 -12.85 -16.04
CA MET A 464 -39.70 -12.68 -15.18
C MET A 464 -39.35 -13.17 -13.77
N PRO A 465 -39.15 -12.27 -12.78
CA PRO A 465 -38.68 -12.66 -11.45
C PRO A 465 -39.65 -13.54 -10.68
N LYS A 466 -40.97 -13.29 -10.82
CA LYS A 466 -42.02 -14.03 -10.11
C LYS A 466 -42.11 -15.48 -10.60
N GLU A 467 -42.02 -15.69 -11.90
CA GLU A 467 -42.13 -16.99 -12.55
C GLU A 467 -40.77 -17.67 -12.75
N THR A 468 -39.67 -16.97 -12.45
CA THR A 468 -38.28 -17.46 -12.59
C THR A 468 -37.97 -18.00 -13.99
N CYS A 469 -38.50 -17.36 -15.03
CA CYS A 469 -38.34 -17.81 -16.41
C CYS A 469 -37.89 -16.70 -17.37
N LEU A 470 -37.36 -17.11 -18.53
CA LEU A 470 -36.94 -16.22 -19.60
C LEU A 470 -37.74 -16.45 -20.86
N ILE A 471 -38.33 -15.38 -21.37
CA ILE A 471 -39.17 -15.42 -22.57
C ILE A 471 -38.58 -14.58 -23.69
N THR A 472 -38.81 -15.02 -24.93
CA THR A 472 -38.72 -14.14 -26.09
C THR A 472 -40.04 -13.39 -26.21
N PHE A 473 -40.01 -12.07 -26.07
CA PHE A 473 -41.16 -11.19 -26.16
C PHE A 473 -41.12 -10.38 -27.45
N LEU A 474 -42.22 -10.37 -28.20
CA LEU A 474 -42.38 -9.58 -29.41
C LEU A 474 -43.43 -8.50 -29.18
N LEU A 475 -43.13 -7.26 -29.58
CA LEU A 475 -44.06 -6.15 -29.49
C LEU A 475 -45.24 -6.38 -30.46
N ALA A 476 -46.45 -6.36 -29.92
CA ALA A 476 -47.66 -6.60 -30.71
C ALA A 476 -47.97 -5.41 -31.64
N GLY A 477 -48.44 -5.72 -32.85
CA GLY A 477 -48.96 -4.71 -33.79
C GLY A 477 -47.90 -3.88 -34.53
N ILE A 478 -46.62 -4.22 -34.42
CA ILE A 478 -45.54 -3.52 -35.12
C ILE A 478 -44.59 -4.50 -35.81
N GLU A 479 -43.98 -4.07 -36.93
CA GLU A 479 -42.84 -4.72 -37.55
C GLU A 479 -41.68 -3.72 -37.59
N CYS A 480 -40.50 -4.14 -37.16
CA CYS A 480 -39.29 -3.31 -37.18
C CYS A 480 -38.33 -3.83 -38.25
N PRO A 481 -37.50 -2.95 -38.84
CA PRO A 481 -36.55 -3.35 -39.86
C PRO A 481 -35.65 -4.49 -39.38
N ARG A 482 -35.44 -5.48 -40.24
CA ARG A 482 -34.71 -6.70 -39.91
C ARG A 482 -33.21 -6.45 -40.01
N GLY A 483 -32.49 -6.73 -38.91
CA GLY A 483 -31.03 -6.71 -38.91
C GLY A 483 -30.42 -7.80 -39.78
N ALA A 484 -29.15 -7.61 -40.16
CA ALA A 484 -28.41 -8.59 -40.95
C ALA A 484 -28.37 -9.97 -40.26
N ARG A 485 -28.46 -11.05 -41.05
CA ARG A 485 -28.32 -12.42 -40.55
C ARG A 485 -27.16 -13.11 -41.26
N ASN A 486 -26.19 -13.53 -40.47
CA ASN A 486 -25.09 -14.38 -40.93
C ASN A 486 -25.27 -15.77 -40.32
N LEU A 487 -25.93 -16.66 -41.05
CA LEU A 487 -25.92 -18.10 -40.76
C LEU A 487 -24.95 -18.81 -41.71
N PRO A 488 -24.42 -19.99 -41.34
CA PRO A 488 -23.60 -20.78 -42.25
C PRO A 488 -24.38 -21.06 -43.56
N GLY A 489 -23.94 -20.46 -44.67
CA GLY A 489 -24.57 -20.60 -45.98
C GLY A 489 -25.66 -19.57 -46.35
N LEU A 490 -25.98 -18.59 -45.49
CA LEU A 490 -26.90 -17.50 -45.82
C LEU A 490 -26.43 -16.18 -45.20
N VAL A 491 -26.01 -15.24 -46.06
CA VAL A 491 -25.74 -13.85 -45.70
C VAL A 491 -26.91 -13.02 -46.20
N GLN A 492 -27.71 -12.51 -45.26
CA GLN A 492 -28.80 -11.59 -45.57
C GLN A 492 -28.43 -10.19 -45.07
N GLU A 493 -28.33 -9.23 -45.98
CA GLU A 493 -28.09 -7.83 -45.63
C GLU A 493 -29.25 -7.27 -44.80
N GLY A 494 -28.92 -6.40 -43.85
CA GLY A 494 -29.90 -5.76 -42.98
C GLY A 494 -30.73 -4.73 -43.73
N GLU A 495 -32.00 -4.60 -43.36
CA GLU A 495 -32.86 -3.54 -43.87
C GLU A 495 -32.37 -2.16 -43.36
N PRO A 496 -32.59 -1.08 -44.12
CA PRO A 496 -32.24 0.28 -43.70
C PRO A 496 -32.82 0.60 -42.31
N PHE A 497 -32.04 1.30 -41.49
CA PHE A 497 -32.41 1.72 -40.13
C PHE A 497 -32.60 0.60 -39.10
N SER A 498 -32.26 -0.66 -39.42
CA SER A 498 -32.41 -1.80 -38.51
C SER A 498 -31.50 -1.71 -37.28
N GLU A 499 -30.28 -1.21 -37.44
CA GLU A 499 -29.35 -0.99 -36.33
C GLU A 499 -29.78 0.17 -35.44
N GLU A 500 -30.27 1.25 -36.03
CA GLU A 500 -30.77 2.45 -35.35
C GLU A 500 -32.02 2.13 -34.53
N ALA A 501 -32.96 1.37 -35.10
CA ALA A 501 -34.17 0.92 -34.38
C ALA A 501 -33.83 0.00 -33.19
N THR A 502 -32.85 -0.89 -33.40
CA THR A 502 -32.35 -1.78 -32.33
C THR A 502 -31.65 -0.98 -31.23
N THR A 503 -30.84 0.01 -31.61
CA THR A 503 -30.14 0.89 -30.69
C THR A 503 -31.12 1.73 -29.88
N PHE A 504 -32.09 2.38 -30.53
CA PHE A 504 -33.15 3.15 -29.87
C PHE A 504 -33.86 2.33 -28.79
N THR A 505 -34.24 1.09 -29.11
CA THR A 505 -34.89 0.18 -28.16
C THR A 505 -33.95 -0.20 -27.01
N LYS A 506 -32.67 -0.47 -27.30
CA LYS A 506 -31.65 -0.71 -26.26
C LYS A 506 -31.52 0.48 -25.30
N GLU A 507 -31.46 1.71 -25.81
CA GLU A 507 -31.30 2.90 -24.94
C GLU A 507 -32.47 3.13 -24.00
N LEU A 508 -33.68 2.68 -24.41
CA LEU A 508 -34.91 2.86 -23.65
C LEU A 508 -35.15 1.78 -22.61
N VAL A 509 -34.94 0.50 -22.96
CA VAL A 509 -35.43 -0.60 -22.12
C VAL A 509 -34.38 -1.64 -21.73
N LEU A 510 -33.20 -1.69 -22.36
CA LEU A 510 -32.18 -2.72 -22.04
C LEU A 510 -31.79 -2.65 -20.56
N GLN A 511 -31.83 -3.79 -19.88
CA GLN A 511 -31.47 -3.94 -18.46
C GLN A 511 -32.32 -3.06 -17.52
N ARG A 512 -33.55 -2.76 -17.92
CA ARG A 512 -34.54 -2.05 -17.10
C ARG A 512 -35.73 -2.95 -16.75
N GLU A 513 -36.36 -2.62 -15.64
CA GLU A 513 -37.67 -3.14 -15.25
C GLU A 513 -38.75 -2.50 -16.14
N VAL A 514 -39.65 -3.33 -16.68
CA VAL A 514 -40.74 -2.96 -17.59
C VAL A 514 -42.08 -3.52 -17.16
#